data_AF-A0A061RLC4-F1
#
_entry.id   AF-A0A061RLC4-F1
#
_cell.length_a   1.000
_cell.length_b   1.000
_cell.length_c   1.000
_cell.angle_alpha   90.00
_cell.angle_beta   90.00
_cell.angle_gamma   90.00
#
_symmetry.space_group_name_H-M   'P 1'
#
loop_
_entity.id
_entity.type
_entity.pdbx_description
1 polymer ?
#
loop_
_entity_poly.entity_id
_entity_poly.type
_entity_poly.pdbx_seq_one_letter_code
_entity_poly.pdbx_strand_id
1 'polypeptide(L)' 'MTYLSEQCIVCRAATDEEKMLVCERCEDMYHIYCLDPPLASIPDGEWY' A
#
# COMPACT_ATOMS: atom_id res chain seq x y z
N MET A 1 16.69 12.13 8.24
CA MET A 1 16.02 10.84 8.48
C MET A 1 15.14 10.62 7.27
N THR A 2 15.64 9.86 6.30
CA THR A 2 15.02 9.71 4.97
C THR A 2 13.81 8.78 5.11
N TYR A 3 12.62 9.33 4.92
CA TYR A 3 11.34 8.63 5.04
C TYR A 3 11.24 7.52 3.98
N LEU A 4 10.73 6.37 4.40
CA LEU A 4 10.33 5.29 3.52
C LEU A 4 9.30 5.79 2.51
N SER A 5 9.37 5.27 1.30
CA SER A 5 8.63 5.75 0.14
C SER A 5 7.13 5.89 0.40
N GLU A 6 6.64 7.13 0.41
CA GLU A 6 5.22 7.52 0.53
C GLU A 6 4.37 7.18 -0.71
N GLN A 7 4.88 6.33 -1.60
CA GLN A 7 4.31 6.06 -2.92
C GLN A 7 4.12 4.57 -3.09
N CYS A 8 3.04 4.17 -3.74
CA CYS A 8 2.83 2.78 -4.08
C CYS A 8 3.99 2.27 -4.95
N ILE A 9 4.61 1.15 -4.55
CA ILE A 9 5.80 0.65 -5.25
C ILE A 9 5.49 0.11 -6.66
N VAL A 10 4.22 -0.20 -6.93
CA VAL A 10 3.74 -0.75 -8.20
C VAL A 10 3.51 0.35 -9.22
N CYS A 11 2.70 1.37 -8.88
CA CYS A 11 2.34 2.44 -9.80
C CYS A 11 3.20 3.71 -9.66
N ARG A 12 4.03 3.79 -8.61
CA ARG A 12 4.87 4.95 -8.26
C ARG A 12 4.06 6.24 -8.06
N ALA A 13 2.83 6.12 -7.55
CA ALA A 13 1.96 7.23 -7.22
C ALA A 13 1.61 7.22 -5.73
N ALA A 14 1.48 8.43 -5.15
CA ALA A 14 0.99 8.66 -3.78
C ALA A 14 -0.49 9.09 -3.76
N THR A 15 -1.25 8.82 -4.83
CA THR A 15 -2.68 9.13 -4.90
C THR A 15 -3.49 8.16 -4.06
N ASP A 16 -4.77 8.43 -3.78
CA ASP A 16 -5.68 7.51 -3.06
C ASP A 16 -5.06 6.91 -1.78
N GLU A 17 -4.49 7.75 -0.91
CA GLU A 17 -3.83 7.31 0.32
C GLU A 17 -4.77 6.50 1.22
N GLU A 18 -6.08 6.80 1.22
CA GLU A 18 -7.08 6.04 1.96
C GLU A 18 -7.29 4.61 1.41
N LYS A 19 -6.74 4.31 0.22
CA LYS A 19 -6.75 2.99 -0.42
C LYS A 19 -5.35 2.34 -0.45
N MET A 20 -4.40 2.88 0.30
CA MET A 20 -3.06 2.31 0.44
C MET A 20 -2.91 1.48 1.70
N LEU A 21 -2.16 0.39 1.58
CA LEU A 21 -1.74 -0.49 2.65
C LEU A 21 -0.24 -0.40 2.81
N VAL A 22 0.21 -0.46 4.06
CA VAL A 22 1.62 -0.57 4.42
C VAL A 22 1.88 -2.03 4.75
N CYS A 23 2.86 -2.62 4.09
CA CYS A 23 3.36 -3.96 4.40
C CYS A 23 4.18 -3.91 5.68
N GLU A 24 3.74 -4.54 6.78
CA GLU A 24 4.49 -4.49 8.05
C GLU A 24 5.84 -5.22 8.01
N ARG A 25 6.05 -6.10 7.01
CA ARG A 25 7.31 -6.86 6.86
C ARG A 25 8.37 -6.14 6.04
N CYS A 26 7.93 -5.40 5.04
CA CYS A 26 8.77 -4.77 4.03
C CYS A 26 8.73 -3.24 4.11
N GLU A 27 7.81 -2.70 4.91
CA GLU A 27 7.55 -1.28 5.13
C GLU A 27 7.24 -0.50 3.82
N ASP A 28 6.89 -1.23 2.75
CA ASP A 28 6.49 -0.69 1.45
C ASP A 28 5.00 -0.38 1.41
N MET A 29 4.62 0.60 0.56
CA MET A 29 3.24 1.01 0.35
C MET A 29 2.66 0.41 -0.93
N TYR A 30 1.39 0.01 -0.88
CA TYR A 30 0.66 -0.60 -2.00
C TYR A 30 -0.78 -0.11 -2.04
N HIS A 31 -1.29 0.26 -3.23
CA HIS A 31 -2.73 0.38 -3.41
C HIS A 31 -3.39 -0.98 -3.35
N ILE A 32 -4.58 -1.07 -2.73
CA ILE A 32 -5.40 -2.29 -2.73
C ILE A 32 -5.63 -2.85 -4.14
N TYR A 33 -5.74 -1.98 -5.14
CA TYR A 33 -5.96 -2.35 -6.54
C TYR A 33 -4.68 -2.63 -7.34
N CYS A 34 -3.50 -2.30 -6.78
CA CYS A 34 -2.20 -2.60 -7.38
C CYS A 34 -1.63 -3.95 -6.91
N LEU A 35 -2.25 -4.58 -5.91
CA LEU A 35 -1.93 -5.92 -5.45
C LEU A 35 -2.32 -6.97 -6.49
N ASP A 36 -1.68 -8.14 -6.43
CA ASP A 36 -2.00 -9.31 -7.25
C ASP A 36 -2.25 -10.52 -6.33
N PRO A 37 -3.52 -10.93 -6.09
CA PRO A 37 -4.74 -10.35 -6.64
C PRO A 37 -5.12 -9.00 -5.99
N PRO A 38 -5.86 -8.12 -6.71
CA PRO A 38 -6.31 -6.85 -6.15
C PRO A 38 -7.40 -7.05 -5.09
N LEU A 39 -7.32 -6.29 -4.01
CA LEU A 39 -8.32 -6.25 -2.96
C LEU A 39 -9.48 -5.32 -3.33
N ALA A 40 -10.71 -5.76 -3.06
CA ALA A 40 -11.92 -4.98 -3.35
C ALA A 40 -12.14 -3.82 -2.37
N SER A 41 -11.59 -3.93 -1.15
CA SER A 41 -11.70 -2.93 -0.08
C SER A 41 -10.49 -3.00 0.84
N ILE A 42 -10.26 -1.94 1.61
CA ILE A 42 -9.31 -1.97 2.73
C ILE A 42 -9.79 -3.01 3.74
N PRO A 43 -8.96 -4.00 4.13
CA PRO A 43 -9.34 -4.95 5.17
C PRO A 43 -9.49 -4.22 6.50
N ASP A 44 -10.52 -4.55 7.28
CA ASP A 44 -10.78 -3.95 8.60
C ASP A 44 -9.75 -4.36 9.69
N GLY A 45 -8.70 -5.12 9.34
CA GLY A 45 -7.68 -5.66 10.25
C GLY A 45 -6.29 -5.72 9.62
N GLU A 46 -5.34 -6.35 10.32
CA GLU A 46 -3.92 -6.39 9.92
C GLU A 46 -3.71 -7.08 8.55
N TRP A 47 -2.91 -6.43 7.69
CA TRP A 47 -2.52 -6.92 6.37
C TRP A 47 -1.02 -7.24 6.36
N TYR A 48 -0.67 -8.48 5.98
CA TYR A 48 0.68 -9.06 6.09
C TYR A 48 1.28 -9.50 4.76
#